data_AF-A0A954MX87-F1
#
_entry.id   AF-A0A954MX87-F1
#
_cell.length_a   1.000
_cell.length_b   1.000
_cell.length_c   1.000
_cell.angle_alpha   90.00
_cell.angle_beta   90.00
_cell.angle_gamma   90.00
#
_symmetry.space_group_name_H-M   'P 1'
#
loop_
_entity.id
_entity.type
_entity.pdbx_description
1 polymer ?
#
loop_
_entity_poly.entity_id
_entity_poly.type
_entity_poly.pdbx_seq_one_letter_code
_entity_poly.pdbx_strand_id
1 'polypeptide(L)'
;MSQSPSAGRLKYTSILEVTFFSFGVATMLAAFIPSISLAKAASKKVVYDLVPSDYEYLHPLLLAWYYPIICGLMIGGIFCLILLAVRQLLPPHRRHVYPLRPRDAVVGGWSALVMLWINYVLAVLFTGSFLLWSHSVSRPTPLWIPTTPPDETRRVTHPDGYSIVIDSTWRTDLKNDLSIGQRNSLRIYRSSLSVYPVENLGSGRFLHLWPFFSVSRYSERPYIADTMQSVEFQGSPAFEQFLPVDRKPPLQCGYELIFQRDDSWFRIAWYKYVSEQESHTLAKLPPMINRYIETFRYDSNGIPSDPD
;
A
#
# COMPACT_ATOMS: atom_id res chain seq x y z
N MET A 1 10.96 42.38 75.76
CA MET A 1 11.19 42.76 74.35
C MET A 1 12.00 41.65 73.69
N SER A 2 11.34 40.82 72.88
CA SER A 2 11.98 39.77 72.08
C SER A 2 11.49 39.96 70.66
N GLN A 3 12.36 40.51 69.80
CA GLN A 3 12.11 40.56 68.36
C GLN A 3 12.47 39.18 67.80
N SER A 4 11.50 38.51 67.20
CA SER A 4 11.65 37.25 66.46
C SER A 4 11.80 37.57 64.96
N PRO A 5 13.00 37.47 64.38
CA PRO A 5 13.21 37.66 62.96
C PRO A 5 13.32 36.28 62.28
N SER A 6 12.26 35.78 61.65
CA SER A 6 12.38 34.58 60.79
C SER A 6 11.30 34.45 59.70
N ALA A 7 10.69 35.54 59.25
CA ALA A 7 9.68 35.52 58.18
C ALA A 7 10.24 35.65 56.74
N GLY A 8 11.56 35.59 56.54
CA GLY A 8 12.20 35.90 55.25
C GLY A 8 12.57 34.72 54.35
N ARG A 9 12.57 33.47 54.84
CA ARG A 9 13.16 32.33 54.09
C ARG A 9 12.21 31.49 53.23
N LEU A 10 10.90 31.70 53.31
CA LEU A 10 9.91 30.81 52.67
C LEU A 10 9.44 31.23 51.27
N LYS A 11 9.86 32.39 50.74
CA LYS A 11 9.44 32.84 49.40
C LYS A 11 10.36 32.41 48.25
N TYR A 12 11.59 31.98 48.54
CA TYR A 12 12.57 31.67 47.48
C TYR A 12 12.45 30.25 46.91
N THR A 13 11.92 29.29 47.66
CA THR A 13 11.81 27.89 47.21
C THR A 13 10.68 27.68 46.20
N SER A 14 9.54 28.36 46.33
CA SER A 14 8.43 28.23 45.36
C SER A 14 8.75 28.83 44.00
N ILE A 15 9.55 29.91 43.96
CA ILE A 15 9.98 30.52 42.70
C ILE A 15 10.98 29.60 41.99
N LEU A 16 11.89 28.98 42.74
CA LEU A 16 12.85 28.02 42.16
C LEU A 16 12.13 26.80 41.56
N GLU A 17 11.17 26.20 42.26
CA GLU A 17 10.42 25.04 41.78
C GLU A 17 9.60 25.35 40.52
N VAL A 18 8.93 26.51 40.46
CA VAL A 18 8.20 26.94 39.27
C VAL A 18 9.14 27.24 38.10
N THR A 19 10.33 27.79 38.37
CA THR A 19 11.32 28.09 37.33
C THR A 19 11.93 26.82 36.76
N PHE A 20 12.33 25.86 37.60
CA PHE A 20 12.84 24.56 37.15
C PHE A 20 11.76 23.76 36.40
N PHE A 21 10.51 23.83 36.83
CA PHE A 21 9.39 23.18 36.17
C PHE A 21 9.11 23.79 34.78
N SER A 22 9.03 25.11 34.70
CA SER A 22 8.82 25.83 33.43
C SER A 22 9.98 25.60 32.47
N PHE A 23 11.21 25.57 32.99
CA PHE A 23 12.40 25.24 32.21
C PHE A 23 12.37 23.79 31.70
N GLY A 24 11.92 22.81 32.51
CA GLY A 24 11.79 21.42 32.08
C GLY A 24 10.75 21.22 30.97
N VAL A 25 9.58 21.85 31.09
CA VAL A 25 8.54 21.83 30.04
C VAL A 25 9.01 22.54 28.78
N ALA A 26 9.63 23.71 28.90
CA ALA A 26 10.17 24.44 27.75
C ALA A 26 11.29 23.66 27.06
N THR A 27 12.16 22.98 27.81
CA THR A 27 13.25 22.17 27.27
C THR A 27 12.72 20.91 26.57
N MET A 28 11.69 20.26 27.13
CA MET A 28 11.00 19.15 26.44
C MET A 28 10.35 19.62 25.14
N LEU A 29 9.59 20.72 25.15
CA LEU A 29 8.94 21.25 23.94
C LEU A 29 9.97 21.72 22.90
N ALA A 30 11.06 22.36 23.32
CA ALA A 30 12.14 22.81 22.46
C ALA A 30 12.96 21.65 21.88
N ALA A 31 13.03 20.49 22.55
CA ALA A 31 13.58 19.27 21.97
C ALA A 31 12.58 18.58 21.02
N PHE A 32 11.28 18.66 21.32
CA PHE A 32 10.24 17.96 20.58
C PHE A 32 9.92 18.60 19.21
N ILE A 33 9.89 19.93 19.13
CA ILE A 33 9.57 20.65 17.89
C ILE A 33 10.61 20.39 16.78
N PRO A 34 11.94 20.45 17.05
CA PRO A 34 12.96 20.05 16.09
C PRO A 34 12.89 18.57 15.73
N SER A 35 12.57 17.67 16.67
CA SER A 35 12.43 16.24 16.37
C SER A 35 11.26 15.95 15.44
N ILE A 36 10.13 16.64 15.56
CA ILE A 36 9.01 16.53 14.61
C ILE A 36 9.40 17.10 13.24
N SER A 37 10.09 18.25 13.23
CA SER A 37 10.55 18.89 11.98
C SER A 37 11.60 18.04 11.27
N LEU A 38 12.54 17.47 12.02
CA LEU A 38 13.57 16.55 11.55
C LEU A 38 12.97 15.21 11.12
N ALA A 39 11.96 14.69 11.83
CA ALA A 39 11.22 13.49 11.42
C ALA A 39 10.41 13.74 10.14
N LYS A 40 9.80 14.92 9.98
CA LYS A 40 9.14 15.32 8.71
C LYS A 40 10.13 15.55 7.58
N ALA A 41 11.29 16.15 7.86
CA ALA A 41 12.32 16.41 6.86
C ALA A 41 13.05 15.12 6.45
N ALA A 42 13.33 14.23 7.42
CA ALA A 42 13.89 12.91 7.19
C ALA A 42 12.88 11.97 6.54
N SER A 43 11.59 12.01 6.92
CA SER A 43 10.56 11.24 6.19
C SER A 43 10.45 11.72 4.76
N LYS A 44 10.48 13.03 4.50
CA LYS A 44 10.46 13.56 3.13
C LYS A 44 11.73 13.16 2.36
N LYS A 45 12.93 13.31 2.93
CA LYS A 45 14.19 12.98 2.24
C LYS A 45 14.40 11.47 2.04
N VAL A 46 14.03 10.64 3.01
CA VAL A 46 14.14 9.18 2.91
C VAL A 46 13.07 8.60 1.98
N VAL A 47 11.84 9.13 2.00
CA VAL A 47 10.74 8.68 1.12
C VAL A 47 10.99 9.05 -0.34
N TYR A 48 11.70 10.15 -0.64
CA TYR A 48 11.96 10.56 -2.02
C TYR A 48 13.33 10.13 -2.58
N ASP A 49 14.39 9.96 -1.76
CA ASP A 49 15.74 9.67 -2.30
C ASP A 49 16.24 8.23 -2.05
N LEU A 50 15.66 7.45 -1.14
CA LEU A 50 16.24 6.18 -0.66
C LEU A 50 15.30 4.97 -0.68
N VAL A 51 14.02 5.18 -1.01
CA VAL A 51 13.00 4.14 -0.91
C VAL A 51 12.36 3.96 -2.29
N PRO A 52 12.56 2.81 -2.95
CA PRO A 52 11.87 2.48 -4.19
C PRO A 52 10.35 2.65 -4.01
N SER A 53 9.65 3.08 -5.07
CA SER A 53 8.21 3.42 -5.07
C SER A 53 7.27 2.34 -4.50
N ASP A 54 7.76 1.13 -4.27
CA ASP A 54 7.00 -0.01 -3.73
C ASP A 54 6.71 0.09 -2.22
N TYR A 55 7.20 1.13 -1.54
CA TYR A 55 7.06 1.32 -0.09
C TYR A 55 6.27 2.59 0.28
N GLU A 56 5.23 2.96 -0.48
CA GLU A 56 4.24 3.98 -0.05
C GLU A 56 3.62 3.68 1.32
N TYR A 57 3.71 2.43 1.79
CA TYR A 57 3.28 2.00 3.11
C TYR A 57 4.20 2.43 4.27
N LEU A 58 5.46 2.81 4.00
CA LEU A 58 6.43 3.11 5.06
C LEU A 58 6.05 4.36 5.87
N HIS A 59 5.41 5.35 5.24
CA HIS A 59 5.00 6.60 5.88
C HIS A 59 3.87 6.42 6.94
N PRO A 60 2.73 5.77 6.62
CA PRO A 60 1.74 5.44 7.64
C PRO A 60 2.25 4.42 8.67
N LEU A 61 3.18 3.53 8.29
CA LEU A 61 3.86 2.63 9.23
C LEU A 61 4.68 3.40 10.28
N LEU A 62 5.53 4.35 9.85
CA LEU A 62 6.34 5.16 10.76
C LEU A 62 5.43 5.98 11.69
N LEU A 63 4.37 6.58 11.16
CA LEU A 63 3.35 7.25 11.97
C LEU A 63 2.69 6.29 12.99
N ALA A 64 2.37 5.06 12.59
CA ALA A 64 1.81 4.05 13.49
C ALA A 64 2.80 3.58 14.57
N TRP A 65 4.11 3.67 14.33
CA TRP A 65 5.16 3.38 15.33
C TRP A 65 5.37 4.54 16.31
N TYR A 66 5.42 5.78 15.81
CA TYR A 66 5.68 6.96 16.65
C TYR A 66 4.46 7.38 17.46
N TYR A 67 3.24 7.19 16.94
CA TYR A 67 2.02 7.68 17.58
C TYR A 67 1.74 7.04 18.96
N PRO A 68 1.83 5.70 19.14
CA PRO A 68 1.61 5.08 20.45
C PRO A 68 2.67 5.47 21.49
N ILE A 69 3.93 5.60 21.06
CA ILE A 69 5.04 6.02 21.93
C ILE A 69 4.82 7.46 22.38
N ILE A 70 4.48 8.35 21.44
CA ILE A 70 4.18 9.76 21.74
C ILE A 70 2.95 9.88 22.65
N CYS A 71 1.87 9.17 22.35
CA CYS A 71 0.67 9.15 23.18
C CYS A 71 0.96 8.60 24.58
N GLY A 72 1.74 7.54 24.71
CA GLY A 72 2.14 6.97 26.00
C GLY A 72 2.96 7.97 26.84
N LEU A 73 3.92 8.66 26.22
CA LEU A 73 4.70 9.71 26.87
C LEU A 73 3.84 10.91 27.27
N MET A 74 2.88 11.32 26.44
CA MET A 74 1.97 12.41 26.76
C MET A 74 1.02 12.06 27.91
N ILE A 75 0.42 10.87 27.89
CA ILE A 75 -0.49 10.42 28.95
C ILE A 75 0.26 10.28 30.28
N GLY A 76 1.47 9.69 30.26
CA GLY A 76 2.34 9.62 31.44
C GLY A 76 2.73 11.00 31.97
N GLY A 77 3.06 11.93 31.07
CA GLY A 77 3.35 13.32 31.42
C GLY A 77 2.16 14.03 32.06
N ILE A 78 0.98 13.97 31.45
CA ILE A 78 -0.26 14.57 31.96
C ILE A 78 -0.61 14.00 33.34
N PHE A 79 -0.45 12.69 33.54
CA PHE A 79 -0.72 12.07 34.83
C PHE A 79 0.23 12.60 35.93
N CYS A 80 1.53 12.71 35.64
CA CYS A 80 2.49 13.34 36.54
C CYS A 80 2.11 14.80 36.86
N LEU A 81 1.65 15.57 35.87
CA LEU A 81 1.18 16.94 36.05
C LEU A 81 -0.05 17.02 36.96
N ILE A 82 -1.02 16.12 36.79
CA ILE A 82 -2.20 16.05 37.64
C ILE A 82 -1.81 15.73 39.08
N LEU A 83 -0.91 14.78 39.31
CA LEU A 83 -0.42 14.45 40.65
C LEU A 83 0.29 15.63 41.32
N LEU A 84 1.10 16.38 40.56
CA LEU A 84 1.76 17.60 41.04
C LEU A 84 0.73 18.72 41.33
N ALA A 85 -0.26 18.92 40.46
CA ALA A 85 -1.30 19.92 40.64
C ALA A 85 -2.18 19.62 41.87
N VAL A 86 -2.61 18.36 42.04
CA VAL A 86 -3.36 17.91 43.23
C VAL A 86 -2.55 18.16 44.50
N ARG A 87 -1.23 17.91 44.48
CA ARG A 87 -0.35 18.24 45.59
C ARG A 87 -0.31 19.74 45.90
N GLN A 88 -0.31 20.59 44.88
CA GLN A 88 -0.31 22.05 45.07
C GLN A 88 -1.67 22.59 45.52
N LEU A 89 -2.78 21.95 45.18
CA LEU A 89 -4.11 22.36 45.65
C LEU A 89 -4.37 22.02 47.13
N LEU A 90 -3.53 21.21 47.76
CA LEU A 90 -3.63 20.94 49.20
C LEU A 90 -3.25 22.19 50.02
N PRO A 91 -4.06 22.58 51.02
CA PRO A 91 -3.81 23.74 51.86
C PRO A 91 -2.42 23.69 52.52
N PRO A 92 -1.69 24.82 52.64
CA PRO A 92 -0.31 24.84 53.14
C PRO A 92 -0.16 24.22 54.54
N HIS A 93 -1.17 24.35 55.39
CA HIS A 93 -1.19 23.74 56.73
C HIS A 93 -1.34 22.21 56.70
N ARG A 94 -1.81 21.62 55.60
CA ARG A 94 -1.84 20.16 55.38
C ARG A 94 -0.60 19.62 54.66
N ARG A 95 0.21 20.47 54.03
CA ARG A 95 1.45 20.03 53.34
C ARG A 95 2.57 19.59 54.30
N HIS A 96 2.54 20.06 55.55
CA HIS A 96 3.54 19.72 56.57
C HIS A 96 3.09 18.66 57.59
N VAL A 97 1.79 18.32 57.63
CA VAL A 97 1.21 17.41 58.65
C VAL A 97 1.14 15.96 58.19
N TYR A 98 1.28 15.72 56.88
CA TYR A 98 1.55 14.39 56.36
C TYR A 98 3.01 14.36 55.91
N PRO A 99 4.00 14.12 56.81
CA PRO A 99 5.22 13.51 56.33
C PRO A 99 4.73 12.26 55.59
N LEU A 100 5.02 12.16 54.29
CA LEU A 100 4.76 10.95 53.52
C LEU A 100 5.21 9.81 54.41
N ARG A 101 4.26 9.07 55.00
CA ARG A 101 4.66 7.88 55.74
C ARG A 101 5.41 7.08 54.71
N PRO A 102 6.56 6.47 55.03
CA PRO A 102 7.33 5.69 54.06
C PRO A 102 6.43 4.74 53.23
N ARG A 103 5.35 4.26 53.85
CA ARG A 103 4.25 3.52 53.23
C ARG A 103 3.60 4.20 52.01
N ASP A 104 3.31 5.50 52.04
CA ASP A 104 2.61 6.21 50.96
C ASP A 104 3.54 6.54 49.79
N ALA A 105 4.83 6.80 50.07
CA ALA A 105 5.87 6.92 49.04
C ALA A 105 6.11 5.58 48.33
N VAL A 106 6.04 4.48 49.08
CA VAL A 106 6.09 3.12 48.53
C VAL A 106 4.89 2.86 47.62
N VAL A 107 3.66 3.20 48.04
CA VAL A 107 2.45 3.04 47.20
C VAL A 107 2.53 3.86 45.91
N GLY A 108 3.01 5.10 45.97
CA GLY A 108 3.25 5.94 44.79
C GLY A 108 4.26 5.32 43.81
N GLY A 109 5.38 4.79 44.34
CA GLY A 109 6.40 4.08 43.54
C GLY A 109 5.86 2.82 42.86
N TRP A 110 5.03 2.03 43.57
CA TRP A 110 4.37 0.86 43.01
C TRP A 110 3.41 1.21 41.88
N SER A 111 2.62 2.28 42.03
CA SER A 111 1.69 2.71 40.98
C SER A 111 2.42 3.13 39.69
N ALA A 112 3.56 3.83 39.81
CA ALA A 112 4.38 4.22 38.67
C ALA A 112 5.02 3.01 37.98
N LEU A 113 5.53 2.05 38.76
CA LEU A 113 6.10 0.80 38.25
C LEU A 113 5.04 -0.04 37.52
N VAL A 114 3.83 -0.15 38.07
CA VAL A 114 2.72 -0.86 37.44
C VAL A 114 2.33 -0.21 36.11
N MET A 115 2.23 1.12 36.06
CA MET A 115 1.91 1.83 34.82
C MET A 115 3.02 1.69 33.77
N LEU A 116 4.29 1.72 34.18
CA LEU A 116 5.42 1.50 33.27
C LEU A 116 5.41 0.06 32.72
N TRP A 117 5.10 -0.92 33.57
CA TRP A 117 4.98 -2.32 33.18
C TRP A 117 3.82 -2.55 32.19
N ILE A 118 2.64 -1.97 32.45
CA ILE A 118 1.49 -2.03 31.52
C ILE A 118 1.86 -1.45 30.15
N ASN A 119 2.49 -0.26 30.13
CA ASN A 119 2.92 0.36 28.87
C ASN A 119 3.94 -0.52 28.12
N TYR A 120 4.88 -1.14 28.84
CA TYR A 120 5.84 -2.07 28.25
C TYR A 120 5.15 -3.29 27.63
N VAL A 121 4.22 -3.93 28.35
CA VAL A 121 3.48 -5.08 27.84
C VAL A 121 2.66 -4.72 26.61
N LEU A 122 1.97 -3.57 26.61
CA LEU A 122 1.21 -3.10 25.45
C LEU A 122 2.10 -2.84 24.23
N ALA A 123 3.28 -2.22 24.43
CA ALA A 123 4.24 -2.00 23.36
C ALA A 123 4.72 -3.34 22.75
N VAL A 124 5.08 -4.31 23.60
CA VAL A 124 5.52 -5.65 23.15
C VAL A 124 4.42 -6.38 22.39
N LEU A 125 3.18 -6.38 22.90
CA LEU A 125 2.05 -7.03 22.23
C LEU A 125 1.71 -6.38 20.89
N PHE A 126 1.78 -5.04 20.82
CA PHE A 126 1.52 -4.31 19.58
C PHE A 126 2.62 -4.59 18.55
N THR A 127 3.90 -4.50 18.92
CA THR A 127 5.02 -4.83 18.04
C THR A 127 4.97 -6.29 17.58
N GLY A 128 4.69 -7.24 18.47
CA GLY A 128 4.58 -8.66 18.13
C GLY A 128 3.42 -8.94 17.16
N SER A 129 2.23 -8.39 17.44
CA SER A 129 1.07 -8.52 16.55
C SER A 129 1.32 -7.87 15.20
N PHE A 130 2.03 -6.74 15.17
CA PHE A 130 2.42 -6.05 13.96
C PHE A 130 3.41 -6.86 13.12
N LEU A 131 4.46 -7.43 13.73
CA LEU A 131 5.44 -8.27 13.03
C LEU A 131 4.78 -9.52 12.45
N LEU A 132 3.87 -10.15 13.21
CA LEU A 132 3.08 -11.28 12.73
C LEU A 132 2.16 -10.86 11.57
N TRP A 133 1.52 -9.70 11.66
CA TRP A 133 0.71 -9.15 10.59
C TRP A 133 1.55 -8.82 9.35
N SER A 134 2.70 -8.16 9.50
CA SER A 134 3.57 -7.81 8.38
C SER A 134 4.13 -9.04 7.69
N HIS A 135 4.52 -10.08 8.44
CA HIS A 135 4.90 -11.37 7.86
C HIS A 135 3.73 -12.08 7.18
N SER A 136 2.51 -11.99 7.74
CA SER A 136 1.30 -12.48 7.08
C SER A 136 0.92 -11.68 5.82
N VAL A 137 1.45 -10.46 5.67
CA VAL A 137 1.22 -9.56 4.52
C VAL A 137 2.37 -9.60 3.51
N SER A 138 3.52 -10.20 3.85
CA SER A 138 4.57 -10.60 2.88
C SER A 138 4.06 -11.75 2.00
N ARG A 139 3.06 -11.45 1.18
CA ARG A 139 2.44 -12.39 0.25
C ARG A 139 3.36 -12.56 -0.94
N PRO A 140 3.40 -13.77 -1.52
CA PRO A 140 4.19 -14.01 -2.73
C PRO A 140 3.77 -13.00 -3.80
N THR A 141 4.76 -12.29 -4.34
CA THR A 141 4.58 -11.39 -5.47
C THR A 141 3.85 -12.17 -6.57
N PRO A 142 2.74 -11.65 -7.12
CA PRO A 142 2.04 -12.34 -8.18
C PRO A 142 3.02 -12.65 -9.31
N LEU A 143 3.02 -13.91 -9.75
CA LEU A 143 3.81 -14.33 -10.90
C LEU A 143 3.14 -13.78 -12.15
N TRP A 144 3.54 -12.57 -12.53
CA TRP A 144 3.12 -11.95 -13.78
C TRP A 144 3.53 -12.84 -14.96
N ILE A 145 4.74 -13.40 -14.96
CA ILE A 145 5.16 -14.34 -16.01
C ILE A 145 4.92 -15.77 -15.50
N PRO A 146 4.14 -16.61 -16.21
CA PRO A 146 3.96 -18.00 -15.85
C PRO A 146 5.30 -18.73 -15.78
N THR A 147 5.43 -19.66 -14.85
CA THR A 147 6.57 -20.58 -14.81
C THR A 147 6.20 -21.95 -15.38
N THR A 148 4.91 -22.24 -15.53
CA THR A 148 4.41 -23.49 -16.08
C THR A 148 4.03 -23.36 -17.56
N PRO A 149 4.30 -24.39 -18.40
CA PRO A 149 3.86 -24.38 -19.78
C PRO A 149 2.33 -24.40 -19.88
N PRO A 150 1.74 -23.93 -21.00
CA PRO A 150 0.30 -23.98 -21.19
C PRO A 150 -0.25 -25.41 -21.10
N ASP A 151 -1.29 -25.59 -20.27
CA ASP A 151 -2.03 -26.84 -20.13
C ASP A 151 -3.42 -26.70 -20.78
N GLU A 152 -3.66 -27.45 -21.86
CA GLU A 152 -4.91 -27.44 -22.62
C GLU A 152 -6.15 -27.81 -21.78
N THR A 153 -5.99 -28.51 -20.65
CA THR A 153 -7.11 -28.79 -19.74
C THR A 153 -7.65 -27.53 -19.06
N ARG A 154 -6.89 -26.43 -19.10
CA ARG A 154 -7.22 -25.13 -18.50
C ARG A 154 -7.55 -24.06 -19.54
N ARG A 155 -7.97 -24.49 -20.72
CA ARG A 155 -8.51 -23.63 -21.77
C ARG A 155 -9.79 -22.94 -21.29
N VAL A 156 -9.86 -21.63 -21.46
CA VAL A 156 -11.04 -20.83 -21.20
C VAL A 156 -11.60 -20.37 -22.54
N THR A 157 -12.89 -20.66 -22.74
CA THR A 157 -13.62 -20.33 -23.96
C THR A 157 -14.56 -19.17 -23.69
N HIS A 158 -14.45 -18.13 -24.51
CA HIS A 158 -15.37 -17.01 -24.53
C HIS A 158 -16.65 -17.40 -25.30
N PRO A 159 -17.84 -16.91 -24.91
CA PRO A 159 -19.10 -17.18 -25.63
C PRO A 159 -19.04 -16.94 -27.14
N ASP A 160 -18.32 -15.92 -27.58
CA ASP A 160 -18.03 -15.61 -28.99
C ASP A 160 -17.13 -16.62 -29.74
N GLY A 161 -16.85 -17.80 -29.20
CA GLY A 161 -16.15 -18.88 -29.91
C GLY A 161 -14.62 -18.82 -29.93
N TYR A 162 -14.00 -17.77 -29.38
CA TYR A 162 -12.54 -17.74 -29.18
C TYR A 162 -12.15 -18.29 -27.81
N SER A 163 -10.96 -18.89 -27.72
CA SER A 163 -10.46 -19.50 -26.49
C SER A 163 -8.95 -19.37 -26.35
N ILE A 164 -8.47 -19.38 -25.11
CA ILE A 164 -7.05 -19.36 -24.79
C ILE A 164 -6.78 -20.18 -23.52
N VAL A 165 -5.58 -20.76 -23.41
CA VAL A 165 -5.12 -21.39 -22.16
C VAL A 165 -4.64 -20.31 -21.19
N ILE A 166 -4.90 -20.49 -19.89
CA ILE A 166 -4.46 -19.58 -18.82
C ILE A 166 -3.64 -20.34 -17.76
N ASP A 167 -2.72 -19.65 -17.08
CA ASP A 167 -1.92 -20.26 -15.99
C ASP A 167 -2.78 -20.50 -14.71
N SER A 168 -2.32 -21.38 -13.83
CA SER A 168 -3.04 -21.79 -12.59
C SER A 168 -3.09 -20.68 -11.56
N THR A 169 -2.12 -19.78 -11.66
CA THR A 169 -2.02 -18.57 -10.87
C THR A 169 -2.80 -17.41 -11.48
N TRP A 170 -3.56 -17.61 -12.56
CA TRP A 170 -4.36 -16.56 -13.21
C TRP A 170 -5.86 -16.79 -13.03
N ARG A 171 -6.63 -15.70 -12.88
CA ARG A 171 -8.08 -15.65 -12.90
C ARG A 171 -8.58 -15.00 -14.18
N THR A 172 -9.71 -15.46 -14.67
CA THR A 172 -10.42 -14.86 -15.80
C THR A 172 -11.62 -14.07 -15.36
N ASP A 173 -11.83 -12.94 -16.00
CA ASP A 173 -13.10 -12.21 -16.01
C ASP A 173 -13.58 -12.16 -17.47
N LEU A 174 -14.78 -12.68 -17.71
CA LEU A 174 -15.42 -12.65 -19.02
C LEU A 174 -16.34 -11.45 -19.05
N LYS A 175 -15.93 -10.41 -19.77
CA LYS A 175 -16.75 -9.21 -19.93
C LYS A 175 -17.36 -9.19 -21.31
N ASN A 176 -18.67 -9.43 -21.34
CA ASN A 176 -19.52 -9.04 -22.44
C ASN A 176 -19.85 -7.55 -22.28
N ASP A 177 -18.85 -6.70 -22.47
CA ASP A 177 -19.04 -5.25 -22.42
C ASP A 177 -19.78 -4.81 -23.69
N LEU A 178 -21.11 -4.86 -23.63
CA LEU A 178 -22.00 -4.13 -24.56
C LEU A 178 -21.91 -2.60 -24.36
N SER A 179 -20.91 -2.09 -23.63
CA SER A 179 -20.84 -0.70 -23.22
C SER A 179 -20.41 0.19 -24.37
N ILE A 180 -21.43 0.66 -25.08
CA ILE A 180 -21.61 1.99 -25.68
C ILE A 180 -20.54 2.98 -25.19
N GLY A 181 -19.48 3.14 -25.98
CA GLY A 181 -18.65 4.33 -25.97
C GLY A 181 -19.41 5.50 -26.58
N GLN A 182 -20.27 6.14 -25.80
CA GLN A 182 -20.81 7.47 -26.08
C GLN A 182 -19.66 8.48 -26.04
N ARG A 183 -18.96 8.65 -27.16
CA ARG A 183 -18.37 9.93 -27.62
C ARG A 183 -17.80 9.73 -29.02
N ASN A 184 -18.67 10.00 -29.99
CA ASN A 184 -18.41 10.22 -31.41
C ASN A 184 -17.86 9.02 -32.23
N SER A 185 -18.81 8.42 -32.96
CA SER A 185 -18.72 7.84 -34.31
C SER A 185 -18.27 6.40 -34.59
N LEU A 186 -17.85 5.56 -33.63
CA LEU A 186 -17.60 4.14 -33.94
C LEU A 186 -18.18 3.21 -32.86
N ARG A 187 -19.26 2.50 -33.21
CA ARG A 187 -19.80 1.38 -32.41
C ARG A 187 -18.87 0.19 -32.57
N ILE A 188 -17.77 0.18 -31.84
CA ILE A 188 -16.91 -0.99 -31.74
C ILE A 188 -17.56 -1.94 -30.74
N TYR A 189 -18.19 -3.01 -31.22
CA TYR A 189 -18.56 -4.13 -30.36
C TYR A 189 -17.27 -4.75 -29.85
N ARG A 190 -17.06 -4.70 -28.54
CA ARG A 190 -15.87 -5.24 -27.88
C ARG A 190 -16.29 -6.29 -26.87
N SER A 191 -16.24 -7.55 -27.27
CA SER A 191 -16.21 -8.65 -26.31
C SER A 191 -14.78 -8.87 -25.86
N SER A 192 -14.57 -9.16 -24.56
CA SER A 192 -13.23 -9.36 -24.05
C SER A 192 -13.13 -10.46 -22.99
N LEU A 193 -12.13 -11.30 -23.17
CA LEU A 193 -11.63 -12.20 -22.14
C LEU A 193 -10.46 -11.51 -21.45
N SER A 194 -10.65 -11.12 -20.19
CA SER A 194 -9.63 -10.47 -19.38
C SER A 194 -9.05 -11.45 -18.38
N VAL A 195 -7.73 -11.41 -18.19
CA VAL A 195 -6.99 -12.30 -17.31
C VAL A 195 -6.16 -11.46 -16.35
N TYR A 196 -6.24 -11.83 -15.08
CA TYR A 196 -5.58 -11.18 -13.96
C TYR A 196 -4.77 -12.21 -13.20
N PRO A 197 -3.59 -11.89 -12.66
CA PRO A 197 -2.97 -12.75 -11.67
C PRO A 197 -3.95 -12.94 -10.50
N VAL A 198 -4.01 -14.17 -9.95
CA VAL A 198 -4.75 -14.51 -8.73
C VAL A 198 -4.06 -13.78 -7.58
N GLU A 199 -4.39 -12.51 -7.40
CA GLU A 199 -4.26 -11.93 -6.08
C GLU A 199 -5.32 -12.59 -5.19
N ASN A 200 -4.90 -13.08 -4.03
CA ASN A 200 -5.82 -13.38 -2.94
C ASN A 200 -6.44 -12.04 -2.50
N LEU A 201 -7.58 -11.69 -3.13
CA LEU A 201 -8.49 -10.56 -2.91
C LEU A 201 -8.92 -10.43 -1.44
N GLY A 202 -7.97 -10.11 -0.56
CA GLY A 202 -8.19 -9.89 0.87
C GLY A 202 -8.35 -8.41 1.24
N SER A 203 -8.11 -7.49 0.30
CA SER A 203 -8.26 -6.06 0.54
C SER A 203 -8.90 -5.41 -0.69
N GLY A 204 -10.22 -5.26 -0.67
CA GLY A 204 -11.04 -4.74 -1.76
C GLY A 204 -10.79 -3.26 -2.14
N ARG A 205 -9.54 -2.88 -2.42
CA ARG A 205 -9.15 -1.51 -2.80
C ARG A 205 -8.16 -1.40 -3.97
N PHE A 206 -7.63 -2.49 -4.51
CA PHE A 206 -6.89 -2.45 -5.79
C PHE A 206 -7.82 -2.73 -6.98
N LEU A 207 -8.85 -1.91 -7.09
CA LEU A 207 -9.97 -2.03 -8.04
C LEU A 207 -9.65 -1.51 -9.47
N HIS A 208 -8.39 -1.22 -9.78
CA HIS A 208 -8.00 -0.57 -11.05
C HIS A 208 -6.71 -1.07 -11.68
N LEU A 209 -6.26 -2.29 -11.36
CA LEU A 209 -5.17 -2.89 -12.15
C LEU A 209 -5.75 -3.28 -13.51
N TRP A 210 -5.19 -2.72 -14.58
CA TRP A 210 -5.55 -3.08 -15.95
C TRP A 210 -5.36 -4.59 -16.14
N PRO A 211 -6.19 -5.25 -16.99
CA PRO A 211 -6.00 -6.66 -17.26
C PRO A 211 -4.56 -6.90 -17.73
N PHE A 212 -3.86 -7.75 -17.01
CA PHE A 212 -2.48 -8.12 -17.31
C PHE A 212 -2.39 -8.85 -18.65
N PHE A 213 -3.44 -9.59 -19.00
CA PHE A 213 -3.56 -10.26 -20.28
C PHE A 213 -5.01 -10.16 -20.75
N SER A 214 -5.25 -9.85 -22.01
CA SER A 214 -6.60 -9.72 -22.54
C SER A 214 -6.68 -10.14 -24.00
N VAL A 215 -7.80 -10.75 -24.36
CA VAL A 215 -8.19 -11.03 -25.74
C VAL A 215 -9.45 -10.23 -26.01
N SER A 216 -9.45 -9.39 -27.03
CA SER A 216 -10.61 -8.58 -27.44
C SER A 216 -10.95 -8.85 -28.89
N ARG A 217 -12.24 -8.98 -29.20
CA ARG A 217 -12.74 -9.08 -30.58
C ARG A 217 -13.25 -7.73 -31.07
N TYR A 218 -13.07 -7.46 -32.35
CA TYR A 218 -13.48 -6.26 -33.07
C TYR A 218 -14.14 -6.67 -34.39
N SER A 219 -15.20 -5.95 -34.78
CA SER A 219 -15.84 -6.11 -36.10
C SER A 219 -15.00 -5.52 -37.24
N GLU A 220 -14.16 -4.53 -36.92
CA GLU A 220 -13.36 -3.79 -37.89
C GLU A 220 -11.89 -3.77 -37.46
N ARG A 221 -11.00 -3.55 -38.43
CA ARG A 221 -9.56 -3.41 -38.19
C ARG A 221 -9.30 -2.23 -37.25
N PRO A 222 -8.64 -2.44 -36.09
CA PRO A 222 -8.26 -1.32 -35.23
C PRO A 222 -7.27 -0.38 -35.92
N TYR A 223 -7.50 0.93 -35.86
CA TYR A 223 -6.65 1.95 -36.51
C TYR A 223 -5.17 1.88 -36.08
N ILE A 224 -4.91 1.42 -34.84
CA ILE A 224 -3.55 1.32 -34.30
C ILE A 224 -2.71 0.28 -35.05
N ALA A 225 -3.33 -0.71 -35.69
CA ALA A 225 -2.66 -1.75 -36.47
C ALA A 225 -1.78 -1.15 -37.58
N ASP A 226 -2.14 0.03 -38.11
CA ASP A 226 -1.40 0.69 -39.19
C ASP A 226 -0.05 1.26 -38.75
N THR A 227 0.16 1.40 -37.43
CA THR A 227 1.42 1.88 -36.83
C THR A 227 2.29 0.75 -36.27
N MET A 228 1.81 -0.48 -36.33
CA MET A 228 2.46 -1.66 -35.74
C MET A 228 3.36 -2.37 -36.75
N GLN A 229 4.26 -3.22 -36.26
CA GLN A 229 5.13 -4.03 -37.09
C GLN A 229 4.34 -5.22 -37.68
N SER A 230 4.41 -5.41 -39.00
CA SER A 230 3.81 -6.57 -39.66
C SER A 230 4.57 -7.86 -39.34
N VAL A 231 3.83 -8.90 -38.94
CA VAL A 231 4.32 -10.23 -38.60
C VAL A 231 3.35 -11.31 -39.08
N GLU A 232 3.72 -12.57 -38.92
CA GLU A 232 2.83 -13.72 -39.17
C GLU A 232 2.46 -14.38 -37.84
N PHE A 233 1.16 -14.61 -37.63
CA PHE A 233 0.64 -15.30 -36.45
C PHE A 233 -0.23 -16.46 -36.87
N GLN A 234 0.16 -17.69 -36.50
CA GLN A 234 -0.55 -18.93 -36.84
C GLN A 234 -0.92 -19.05 -38.34
N GLY A 235 -0.01 -18.67 -39.24
CA GLY A 235 -0.24 -18.76 -40.69
C GLY A 235 -1.02 -17.57 -41.30
N SER A 236 -1.37 -16.56 -40.50
CA SER A 236 -2.15 -15.40 -40.94
C SER A 236 -1.39 -14.09 -40.73
N PRO A 237 -1.61 -13.07 -41.58
CA PRO A 237 -1.06 -11.74 -41.38
C PRO A 237 -1.49 -11.15 -40.03
N ALA A 238 -0.54 -10.58 -39.32
CA ALA A 238 -0.73 -9.97 -38.02
C ALA A 238 0.14 -8.72 -37.86
N PHE A 239 -0.12 -7.97 -36.81
CA PHE A 239 0.55 -6.73 -36.48
C PHE A 239 0.90 -6.75 -35.00
N GLU A 240 2.17 -6.57 -34.66
CA GLU A 240 2.61 -6.54 -33.27
C GLU A 240 3.32 -5.24 -32.92
N GLN A 241 3.24 -4.89 -31.64
CA GLN A 241 4.02 -3.80 -31.07
C GLN A 241 4.35 -4.11 -29.63
N PHE A 242 5.62 -3.90 -29.30
CA PHE A 242 6.05 -3.80 -27.91
C PHE A 242 5.92 -2.35 -27.46
N LEU A 243 5.11 -2.13 -26.43
CA LEU A 243 4.89 -0.81 -25.86
C LEU A 243 6.05 -0.46 -24.92
N PRO A 244 6.74 0.66 -25.16
CA PRO A 244 7.81 1.09 -24.29
C PRO A 244 7.27 1.38 -22.88
N VAL A 245 8.16 1.31 -21.91
CA VAL A 245 7.82 1.57 -20.51
C VAL A 245 7.31 3.00 -20.37
N ASP A 246 6.04 3.18 -19.96
CA ASP A 246 5.52 4.51 -19.63
C ASP A 246 6.36 5.07 -18.48
N ARG A 247 6.91 6.27 -18.66
CA ARG A 247 7.77 6.94 -17.68
C ARG A 247 6.99 7.45 -16.48
N LYS A 248 5.65 7.39 -16.51
CA LYS A 248 4.80 7.75 -15.37
C LYS A 248 4.69 6.55 -14.43
N PRO A 249 5.08 6.67 -13.15
CA PRO A 249 4.88 5.61 -12.20
C PRO A 249 3.37 5.35 -11.96
N PRO A 250 2.94 4.08 -11.83
CA PRO A 250 3.77 2.87 -11.91
C PRO A 250 4.22 2.58 -13.34
N LEU A 251 5.52 2.29 -13.51
CA LEU A 251 6.11 2.00 -14.83
C LEU A 251 5.44 0.76 -15.42
N GLN A 252 4.92 0.89 -16.65
CA GLN A 252 4.17 -0.17 -17.32
C GLN A 252 4.78 -0.45 -18.69
N CYS A 253 5.10 -1.71 -18.96
CA CYS A 253 5.41 -2.19 -20.30
C CYS A 253 4.25 -3.02 -20.84
N GLY A 254 4.19 -3.18 -22.15
CA GLY A 254 3.20 -4.07 -22.74
C GLY A 254 3.59 -4.64 -24.09
N TYR A 255 2.77 -5.56 -24.55
CA TYR A 255 2.82 -6.15 -25.87
C TYR A 255 1.40 -6.22 -26.41
N GLU A 256 1.23 -5.85 -27.66
CA GLU A 256 -0.03 -5.96 -28.37
C GLU A 256 0.18 -6.72 -29.67
N LEU A 257 -0.74 -7.64 -29.96
CA LEU A 257 -0.83 -8.39 -31.20
C LEU A 257 -2.25 -8.22 -31.76
N ILE A 258 -2.35 -7.76 -33.00
CA ILE A 258 -3.60 -7.58 -33.73
C ILE A 258 -3.56 -8.45 -34.97
N PHE A 259 -4.59 -9.26 -35.18
CA PHE A 259 -4.66 -10.15 -36.33
C PHE A 259 -6.12 -10.36 -36.74
N GLN A 260 -6.31 -10.80 -37.98
CA GLN A 260 -7.61 -11.16 -38.51
C GLN A 260 -7.75 -12.68 -38.53
N ARG A 261 -8.93 -13.18 -38.17
CA ARG A 261 -9.32 -14.56 -38.43
C ARG A 261 -10.78 -14.58 -38.88
N ASP A 262 -11.03 -15.23 -40.02
CA ASP A 262 -12.29 -15.15 -40.75
C ASP A 262 -12.65 -13.65 -40.98
N ASP A 263 -13.87 -13.25 -40.62
CA ASP A 263 -14.37 -11.88 -40.75
C ASP A 263 -14.26 -11.07 -39.45
N SER A 264 -13.36 -11.46 -38.53
CA SER A 264 -13.21 -10.80 -37.24
C SER A 264 -11.77 -10.43 -36.93
N TRP A 265 -11.61 -9.27 -36.30
CA TRP A 265 -10.33 -8.78 -35.83
C TRP A 265 -10.18 -9.11 -34.35
N PHE A 266 -8.99 -9.56 -33.98
CA PHE A 266 -8.64 -9.90 -32.61
C PHE A 266 -7.46 -9.07 -32.16
N ARG A 267 -7.48 -8.69 -30.89
CA ARG A 267 -6.35 -8.07 -30.19
C ARG A 267 -6.01 -8.90 -28.97
N ILE A 268 -4.78 -9.38 -28.89
CA ILE A 268 -4.20 -9.96 -27.69
C ILE A 268 -3.27 -8.91 -27.10
N ALA A 269 -3.54 -8.49 -25.87
CA ALA A 269 -2.71 -7.51 -25.17
C ALA A 269 -2.21 -8.08 -23.85
N TRP A 270 -0.93 -7.82 -23.58
CA TRP A 270 -0.23 -8.20 -22.36
C TRP A 270 0.40 -6.96 -21.75
N TYR A 271 0.20 -6.73 -20.45
CA TYR A 271 0.75 -5.59 -19.73
C TYR A 271 1.33 -6.02 -18.40
N LYS A 272 2.51 -5.52 -18.06
CA LYS A 272 3.16 -5.79 -16.77
C LYS A 272 3.64 -4.48 -16.15
N TYR A 273 3.43 -4.33 -14.85
CA TYR A 273 4.13 -3.33 -14.06
C TYR A 273 5.56 -3.80 -13.81
N VAL A 274 6.52 -2.94 -14.14
CA VAL A 274 7.94 -3.26 -14.06
C VAL A 274 8.63 -2.32 -13.09
N SER A 275 9.65 -2.81 -12.40
CA SER A 275 10.56 -1.91 -11.69
C SER A 275 11.42 -1.13 -12.69
N GLU A 276 12.03 -0.04 -12.23
CA GLU A 276 12.98 0.73 -13.05
C GLU A 276 14.12 -0.16 -13.56
N GLN A 277 14.61 -1.08 -12.74
CA GLN A 277 15.64 -2.05 -13.15
C GLN A 277 15.13 -3.02 -14.24
N GLU A 278 13.92 -3.55 -14.09
CA GLU A 278 13.32 -4.44 -15.08
C GLU A 278 13.04 -3.71 -16.41
N SER A 279 12.70 -2.42 -16.34
CA SER A 279 12.37 -1.59 -17.51
C SER A 279 13.48 -1.55 -18.56
N HIS A 280 14.74 -1.60 -18.13
CA HIS A 280 15.90 -1.62 -19.01
C HIS A 280 16.18 -2.99 -19.64
N THR A 281 15.68 -4.06 -19.02
CA THR A 281 15.92 -5.45 -19.45
C THR A 281 14.81 -6.00 -20.33
N LEU A 282 13.58 -5.51 -20.13
CA LEU A 282 12.40 -6.01 -20.81
C LEU A 282 12.23 -5.32 -22.18
N ALA A 283 13.10 -5.67 -23.13
CA ALA A 283 13.05 -5.13 -24.49
C ALA A 283 12.17 -5.97 -25.45
N LYS A 284 11.75 -7.17 -25.02
CA LYS A 284 11.03 -8.13 -25.85
C LYS A 284 9.98 -8.88 -25.01
N LEU A 285 9.00 -9.43 -25.71
CA LEU A 285 7.99 -10.32 -25.13
C LEU A 285 8.69 -11.53 -24.47
N PRO A 286 8.40 -11.84 -23.19
CA PRO A 286 8.95 -13.02 -22.55
C PRO A 286 8.51 -14.31 -23.29
N PRO A 287 9.43 -15.26 -23.57
CA PRO A 287 9.11 -16.46 -24.35
C PRO A 287 7.94 -17.28 -23.79
N MET A 288 7.78 -17.31 -22.46
CA MET A 288 6.65 -18.02 -21.86
C MET A 288 5.31 -17.35 -22.17
N ILE A 289 5.24 -16.02 -22.16
CA ILE A 289 4.02 -15.31 -22.55
C ILE A 289 3.67 -15.61 -24.01
N ASN A 290 4.68 -15.63 -24.89
CA ASN A 290 4.46 -16.02 -26.29
C ASN A 290 3.82 -17.42 -26.42
N ARG A 291 4.28 -18.41 -25.65
CA ARG A 291 3.66 -19.75 -25.64
C ARG A 291 2.18 -19.74 -25.26
N TYR A 292 1.78 -18.88 -24.32
CA TYR A 292 0.36 -18.73 -23.95
C TYR A 292 -0.45 -18.05 -25.07
N ILE A 293 0.11 -17.01 -25.70
CA ILE A 293 -0.51 -16.32 -26.86
C ILE A 293 -0.75 -17.31 -28.01
N GLU A 294 0.23 -18.18 -28.29
CA GLU A 294 0.14 -19.21 -29.33
C GLU A 294 -0.98 -20.23 -29.10
N THR A 295 -1.54 -20.32 -27.89
CA THR A 295 -2.68 -21.22 -27.61
C THR A 295 -4.03 -20.67 -28.04
N PHE A 296 -4.08 -19.44 -28.58
CA PHE A 296 -5.31 -18.85 -29.11
C PHE A 296 -5.96 -19.76 -30.15
N ARG A 297 -7.26 -20.00 -30.01
CA ARG A 297 -8.10 -20.70 -30.98
C ARG A 297 -9.39 -19.93 -31.19
N TYR A 298 -9.95 -20.02 -32.39
CA TYR A 298 -11.25 -19.45 -32.74
C TYR A 298 -12.04 -20.47 -33.56
N ASP A 299 -13.25 -20.77 -33.13
CA ASP A 299 -14.21 -21.62 -33.84
C ASP A 299 -15.47 -20.81 -34.14
N SER A 300 -15.61 -20.41 -35.39
CA SER A 300 -16.75 -19.62 -35.88
C SER A 300 -18.06 -20.42 -35.89
N ASN A 301 -18.02 -21.75 -35.85
CA ASN A 301 -19.22 -22.60 -35.88
C ASN A 301 -19.99 -22.64 -34.55
N GLY A 302 -19.37 -22.17 -33.46
CA GLY A 302 -19.96 -22.16 -32.12
C GLY A 302 -20.74 -20.89 -31.79
N ILE A 303 -20.73 -19.88 -32.66
CA ILE A 303 -21.43 -18.61 -32.42
C ILE A 303 -22.89 -18.79 -32.84
N PRO A 304 -23.89 -18.63 -31.95
CA PRO A 304 -25.29 -18.59 -32.35
C PRO A 304 -25.44 -17.45 -33.36
N SER A 305 -25.89 -17.75 -34.58
CA SER A 305 -26.29 -16.72 -35.53
C SER A 305 -27.26 -15.77 -34.83
N ASP A 306 -26.95 -14.47 -34.81
CA ASP A 306 -27.84 -13.47 -34.23
C ASP A 306 -29.25 -13.69 -34.82
N PRO A 307 -30.31 -13.70 -33.99
CA PRO A 307 -31.65 -13.80 -34.52
C PRO A 307 -31.95 -12.53 -35.32
N ASP A 308 -32.09 -12.69 -36.63
CA ASP A 308 -32.59 -11.67 -37.57
C ASP A 308 -33.92 -11.03 -37.12
#